data_AF-A0A3A1WZY2-F1
#
_entry.id   AF-A0A3A1WZY2-F1
#
_cell.length_a   1.000
_cell.length_b   1.000
_cell.length_c   1.000
_cell.angle_alpha   90.00
_cell.angle_beta   90.00
_cell.angle_gamma   90.00
#
_symmetry.space_group_name_H-M   'P 1'
#
loop_
_entity.id
_entity.type
_entity.pdbx_description
1 polymer ?
#
loop_
_entity_poly.entity_id
_entity_poly.type
_entity_poly.pdbx_seq_one_letter_code
_entity_poly.pdbx_strand_id
1 'polypeptide(L)'
;MLDEGLLEYQQKCALCHELVHAYYGDDGCFISTKAEIRARKVTALRLISLEDYKALEKIYSNMDYLIACELEVTLEILQDYKRYYLENLFCKSTCYKHV
;
A
#
# COMPACT_ATOMS: atom_id res chain seq x y z
N MET A 1 -15.29 -10.17 -6.77
CA MET A 1 -16.53 -9.36 -6.75
C MET A 1 -16.35 -8.32 -5.66
N LEU A 2 -16.46 -7.03 -6.00
CA LEU A 2 -16.34 -5.95 -5.01
C LEU A 2 -17.69 -5.77 -4.31
N ASP A 3 -17.67 -5.55 -3.01
CA ASP A 3 -18.88 -5.29 -2.22
C ASP A 3 -19.38 -3.86 -2.51
N GLU A 4 -20.63 -3.76 -2.96
CA GLU A 4 -21.29 -2.49 -3.32
C GLU A 4 -21.58 -1.60 -2.09
N GLY A 5 -21.52 -2.16 -0.87
CA GLY A 5 -21.65 -1.41 0.39
C GLY A 5 -20.38 -0.69 0.86
N LEU A 6 -19.26 -0.85 0.14
CA LEU A 6 -18.00 -0.22 0.48
C LEU A 6 -17.97 1.27 0.09
N LEU A 7 -17.27 2.08 0.90
CA LEU A 7 -16.96 3.47 0.54
C LEU A 7 -16.08 3.49 -0.73
N GLU A 8 -16.18 4.56 -1.53
CA GLU A 8 -15.50 4.65 -2.83
C GLU A 8 -13.99 4.38 -2.73
N TYR A 9 -13.32 4.89 -1.69
CA TYR A 9 -11.89 4.64 -1.49
C TYR A 9 -11.57 3.17 -1.16
N GLN A 10 -12.48 2.46 -0.46
CA GLN A 10 -12.33 1.04 -0.17
C GLN A 10 -12.49 0.22 -1.45
N GLN A 11 -13.45 0.59 -2.31
CA GLN A 11 -13.63 -0.01 -3.65
C GLN A 11 -12.40 0.23 -4.52
N LYS A 12 -11.85 1.45 -4.54
CA LYS A 12 -10.61 1.79 -5.26
C LYS A 12 -9.44 0.91 -4.80
N CYS A 13 -9.26 0.77 -3.49
CA CYS A 13 -8.20 -0.06 -2.92
C CYS A 13 -8.36 -1.54 -3.31
N ALA A 14 -9.55 -2.09 -3.11
CA ALA A 14 -9.84 -3.48 -3.43
C ALA A 14 -9.73 -3.75 -4.94
N LEU A 15 -10.26 -2.87 -5.79
CA LEU A 15 -10.13 -2.99 -7.25
C LEU A 15 -8.67 -2.99 -7.68
N CYS A 16 -7.86 -2.09 -7.13
CA CYS A 16 -6.43 -2.05 -7.44
C CYS A 16 -5.73 -3.35 -7.04
N HIS A 17 -6.07 -3.90 -5.87
CA HIS A 17 -5.56 -5.19 -5.38
C HIS A 17 -5.90 -6.35 -6.32
N GLU A 18 -7.18 -6.47 -6.70
CA GLU A 18 -7.63 -7.51 -7.63
C GLU A 18 -7.01 -7.35 -9.03
N LEU A 19 -6.85 -6.11 -9.51
CA LEU A 19 -6.16 -5.84 -10.77
C LEU A 19 -4.69 -6.24 -10.74
N VAL A 20 -4.03 -6.13 -9.58
CA VAL A 20 -2.67 -6.64 -9.43
C VAL A 20 -2.67 -8.16 -9.53
N HIS A 21 -3.58 -8.87 -8.85
CA HIS A 21 -3.69 -10.32 -8.99
C HIS A 21 -3.88 -10.74 -10.44
N ALA A 22 -4.84 -10.15 -11.14
CA ALA A 22 -5.11 -10.42 -12.54
C ALA A 22 -3.89 -10.13 -13.44
N TYR A 23 -3.16 -9.03 -13.19
CA TYR A 23 -1.97 -8.68 -13.97
C TYR A 23 -0.85 -9.73 -13.87
N TYR A 24 -0.70 -10.37 -12.70
CA TYR A 24 0.31 -11.40 -12.48
C TYR A 24 -0.19 -12.82 -12.71
N GLY A 25 -1.45 -13.00 -13.13
CA GLY A 25 -2.08 -14.30 -13.30
C GLY A 25 -2.21 -15.08 -11.99
N ASP A 26 -2.42 -14.37 -10.88
CA ASP A 26 -2.72 -14.97 -9.58
C ASP A 26 -4.18 -15.44 -9.55
N ASP A 27 -4.52 -16.32 -10.48
CA ASP A 27 -5.89 -16.74 -10.73
C ASP A 27 -6.11 -18.12 -10.10
N GLY A 28 -7.13 -18.29 -9.26
CA GLY A 28 -7.51 -19.61 -8.76
C GLY A 28 -8.10 -19.63 -7.34
N CYS A 29 -8.47 -20.83 -6.88
CA CYS A 29 -9.11 -21.02 -5.57
C CYS A 29 -8.16 -20.77 -4.38
N PHE A 30 -6.85 -20.76 -4.62
CA PHE A 30 -5.82 -20.60 -3.59
C PHE A 30 -4.76 -19.60 -4.04
N ILE A 31 -5.00 -18.32 -3.81
CA ILE A 31 -3.95 -17.31 -3.96
C ILE A 31 -2.87 -17.61 -2.92
N SER A 32 -1.62 -17.78 -3.38
CA SER A 32 -0.51 -18.08 -2.48
C SER A 32 -0.21 -16.88 -1.57
N THR A 33 0.32 -17.13 -0.37
CA THR A 33 0.78 -16.05 0.53
C THR A 33 1.78 -15.11 -0.16
N LYS A 34 2.60 -15.62 -1.08
CA LYS A 34 3.55 -14.81 -1.86
C LYS A 34 2.83 -13.89 -2.85
N ALA A 35 1.78 -14.38 -3.50
CA ALA A 35 0.94 -13.61 -4.41
C ALA A 35 0.20 -12.50 -3.64
N GLU A 36 -0.38 -12.81 -2.49
CA GLU A 36 -1.02 -11.82 -1.61
C GLU A 36 -0.06 -10.73 -1.15
N ILE A 37 1.14 -11.11 -0.68
CA ILE A 37 2.17 -10.15 -0.28
C ILE A 37 2.57 -9.25 -1.45
N ARG A 38 2.73 -9.80 -2.65
CA ARG A 38 3.03 -9.01 -3.85
C ARG A 38 1.88 -8.06 -4.18
N ALA A 39 0.63 -8.53 -4.15
CA ALA A 39 -0.53 -7.72 -4.44
C ALA A 39 -0.65 -6.54 -3.49
N ARG A 40 -0.59 -6.79 -2.18
CA ARG A 40 -0.57 -5.74 -1.15
C ARG A 40 0.53 -4.70 -1.38
N LYS A 41 1.76 -5.18 -1.60
CA LYS A 41 2.92 -4.30 -1.85
C LYS A 41 2.74 -3.42 -3.07
N VAL A 42 2.33 -4.01 -4.20
CA VAL A 42 2.19 -3.28 -5.46
C VAL A 42 1.01 -2.31 -5.39
N THR A 43 -0.11 -2.70 -4.78
CA THR A 43 -1.26 -1.82 -4.55
C THR A 43 -0.88 -0.60 -3.72
N ALA A 44 -0.21 -0.82 -2.58
CA ALA A 44 0.23 0.26 -1.71
C ALA A 44 1.18 1.24 -2.41
N LEU A 45 2.15 0.75 -3.17
CA LEU A 45 3.09 1.58 -3.93
C LEU A 45 2.46 2.27 -5.15
N ARG A 46 1.33 1.78 -5.67
CA ARG A 46 0.58 2.42 -6.77
C ARG A 46 -0.35 3.52 -6.29
N LEU A 47 -1.00 3.31 -5.15
CA LEU A 47 -2.03 4.24 -4.65
C LEU A 47 -1.45 5.39 -3.83
N ILE A 48 -0.27 5.22 -3.24
CA ILE A 48 0.33 6.23 -2.36
C ILE A 48 1.56 6.84 -3.01
N SER A 49 1.51 8.15 -3.25
CA SER A 49 2.66 8.97 -3.61
C SER A 49 3.55 9.23 -2.40
N LEU A 50 4.87 9.15 -2.59
CA LEU A 50 5.84 9.47 -1.55
C LEU A 50 5.79 10.95 -1.13
N GLU A 51 5.56 11.85 -2.09
CA GLU A 51 5.51 13.28 -1.85
C GLU A 51 4.31 13.63 -0.96
N ASP A 52 3.13 13.12 -1.33
CA ASP A 52 1.89 13.32 -0.59
C ASP A 52 1.98 12.70 0.80
N TYR A 53 2.48 11.47 0.92
CA TYR A 53 2.72 10.84 2.21
C TYR A 53 3.61 11.70 3.12
N LYS A 54 4.75 12.20 2.61
CA LYS A 54 5.67 13.03 3.41
C LYS A 54 5.07 14.39 3.78
N ALA A 55 4.26 14.98 2.91
CA ALA A 55 3.57 16.23 3.21
C ALA A 55 2.56 16.02 4.35
N LEU A 56 1.73 14.98 4.24
CA LEU A 56 0.72 14.63 5.24
C LEU A 56 1.34 14.16 6.56
N GLU A 57 2.44 13.42 6.52
CA GLU A 57 3.19 12.99 7.71
C GLU A 57 3.68 14.19 8.54
N LYS A 58 4.11 15.29 7.88
CA LYS A 58 4.51 16.53 8.55
C LYS A 58 3.34 17.28 9.18
N ILE A 59 2.17 17.25 8.55
CA ILE A 59 0.96 17.95 9.02
C ILE A 59 0.35 17.19 10.19
N TYR A 60 0.18 15.88 10.02
CA TYR A 60 -0.59 15.03 10.93
C TYR A 60 0.29 14.26 11.93
N SER A 61 1.61 14.46 11.95
CA SER A 61 2.53 13.93 12.98
C SER A 61 2.40 12.42 13.26
N ASN A 62 2.32 11.61 12.20
CA ASN A 62 2.11 10.15 12.26
C ASN A 62 0.72 9.69 12.74
N MET A 63 -0.30 10.54 12.69
CA MET A 63 -1.69 10.11 12.90
C MET A 63 -2.19 9.36 11.66
N ASP A 64 -1.85 8.06 11.58
CA ASP A 64 -2.05 7.22 10.39
C ASP A 64 -3.50 7.18 9.89
N TYR A 65 -4.47 7.24 10.80
CA TYR A 65 -5.88 7.31 10.38
C TYR A 65 -6.18 8.58 9.57
N LEU A 66 -5.71 9.75 10.02
CA LEU A 66 -5.91 11.01 9.30
C LEU A 66 -5.16 11.03 7.98
N ILE A 67 -3.94 10.50 7.96
CA ILE A 67 -3.15 10.38 6.73
C ILE A 67 -3.85 9.45 5.73
N ALA A 68 -4.41 8.31 6.18
CA ALA A 68 -5.15 7.39 5.31
C ALA A 68 -6.43 8.01 4.76
N CYS A 69 -7.16 8.78 5.58
CA CYS A 69 -8.31 9.54 5.13
C CYS A 69 -7.94 10.53 4.02
N GLU A 70 -6.86 11.30 4.19
CA GLU A 70 -6.47 12.31 3.20
C GLU A 70 -5.84 11.74 1.94
N LEU A 71 -5.22 10.56 2.03
CA LEU A 71 -4.76 9.82 0.85
C LEU A 71 -5.90 9.06 0.16
N GLU A 72 -7.12 9.07 0.72
CA GLU A 72 -8.26 8.27 0.27
C GLU A 72 -7.86 6.80 0.05
N VAL A 73 -7.26 6.20 1.06
CA VAL A 73 -6.89 4.78 1.10
C VAL A 73 -7.35 4.14 2.40
N THR A 74 -7.42 2.82 2.42
CA THR A 74 -7.65 2.12 3.69
C THR A 74 -6.42 2.23 4.59
N LEU A 75 -6.64 2.16 5.91
CA LEU A 75 -5.55 2.14 6.89
C LEU A 75 -4.59 0.97 6.63
N GLU A 76 -5.10 -0.18 6.18
CA GLU A 76 -4.29 -1.35 5.83
C GLU A 76 -3.33 -1.05 4.68
N ILE A 77 -3.79 -0.38 3.62
CA ILE A 77 -2.93 0.02 2.49
C ILE A 77 -1.85 1.00 2.94
N LEU A 78 -2.17 1.96 3.82
CA LEU A 78 -1.17 2.85 4.40
C LEU A 78 -0.13 2.10 5.24
N GLN A 79 -0.55 1.14 6.04
CA GLN A 79 0.36 0.32 6.86
C GLN A 79 1.28 -0.54 6.00
N ASP A 80 0.76 -1.16 4.94
CA ASP A 80 1.55 -1.91 3.98
C ASP A 80 2.56 -1.00 3.25
N TYR A 81 2.15 0.22 2.87
CA TYR A 81 3.06 1.21 2.29
C TYR A 81 4.21 1.52 3.25
N LYS A 82 3.91 1.86 4.52
CA LYS A 82 4.93 2.13 5.54
C LYS A 82 5.85 0.94 5.74
N ARG A 83 5.32 -0.28 5.83
CA ARG A 83 6.11 -1.52 5.93
C ARG A 83 7.10 -1.64 4.78
N TYR A 84 6.63 -1.67 3.54
CA TYR A 84 7.51 -1.94 2.39
C TYR A 84 8.41 -0.76 2.00
N TYR A 85 8.00 0.48 2.24
CA TYR A 85 8.79 1.65 1.91
C TYR A 85 9.84 1.96 2.98
N LEU A 86 9.48 1.92 4.27
CA LEU A 86 10.44 2.16 5.35
C LEU A 86 11.46 1.02 5.44
N GLU A 87 11.06 -0.24 5.31
CA GLU A 87 12.00 -1.37 5.25
C GLU A 87 13.02 -1.21 4.11
N ASN A 88 12.60 -0.69 2.96
CA ASN A 88 13.50 -0.38 1.84
C ASN A 88 14.45 0.79 2.13
N LEU A 89 14.01 1.82 2.88
CA LEU A 89 14.88 2.92 3.32
C LEU A 89 15.92 2.45 4.34
N PHE A 90 15.56 1.57 5.27
CA PHE A 90 16.49 0.98 6.24
C PHE A 90 17.53 0.08 5.57
N CYS A 91 17.14 -0.72 4.59
CA CYS A 91 18.07 -1.56 3.82
C CYS A 91 19.04 -0.72 2.95
N LYS A 92 18.57 0.41 2.39
CA LYS A 92 19.44 1.33 1.65
C LYS A 92 20.42 2.08 2.56
N SER A 93 19.99 2.54 3.74
CA SER A 93 20.83 3.32 4.65
C SER A 93 21.90 2.49 5.39
N THR A 94 21.79 1.17 5.43
CA THR A 94 22.89 0.28 5.87
C THR A 94 23.91 -0.02 4.77
N CYS A 95 23.53 0.07 3.48
CA CYS A 95 24.45 -0.16 2.36
C CYS A 95 25.34 1.06 2.01
N TYR A 96 25.01 2.29 2.46
CA TYR A 96 25.82 3.50 2.21
C TYR A 96 26.87 3.80 3.30
N LYS A 97 27.10 2.90 4.26
CA LYS A 97 28.12 3.10 5.32
C LYS A 97 29.50 2.49 5.01
N HIS A 98 29.76 2.10 3.76
CA HIS A 98 31.03 1.47 3.35
C HIS A 98 31.67 2.08 2.09
N VAL A 99 31.54 3.38 1.87
CA VAL A 99 32.39 4.10 0.90
C VAL A 99 33.13 5.23 1.59
#